data_AF-A0A7U5RYZ4-F1
#
_entry.id   AF-A0A7U5RYZ4-F1
#
_cell.length_a   1.000
_cell.length_b   1.000
_cell.length_c   1.000
_cell.angle_alpha   90.00
_cell.angle_beta   90.00
_cell.angle_gamma   90.00
#
_symmetry.space_group_name_H-M   'P 1'
#
loop_
_entity.id
_entity.type
_entity.pdbx_description
1 polymer ?
#
loop_
_entity_poly.entity_id
_entity_poly.type
_entity_poly.pdbx_seq_one_letter_code
_entity_poly.pdbx_strand_id
1 'polypeptide(L)' 'MAEQASASDLTPRRKSRRGSENRRMSAQFTMRMTAQARAKLDEAARSQGFKDAKALVMFRLREDLGTRELVS' A
#
# COMPACT_ATOMS: atom_id res chain seq x y z
N MET A 1 -7.19 -21.37 50.31
CA MET A 1 -6.52 -20.58 49.26
C MET A 1 -6.08 -21.59 48.20
N ALA A 2 -6.88 -21.85 47.16
CA ALA A 2 -6.99 -21.15 45.86
C ALA A 2 -5.72 -21.44 44.99
N GLU A 3 -5.73 -21.89 43.73
CA GLU A 3 -6.69 -21.86 42.59
C GLU A 3 -6.40 -23.06 41.65
N GLN A 4 -7.36 -23.94 41.37
CA GLN A 4 -8.10 -24.09 40.10
C GLN A 4 -7.32 -23.89 38.78
N ALA A 5 -7.01 -25.03 38.14
CA ALA A 5 -6.60 -25.13 36.75
C ALA A 5 -7.79 -24.82 35.81
N SER A 6 -7.70 -23.73 35.05
CA SER A 6 -8.64 -23.43 33.97
C SER A 6 -8.05 -23.86 32.64
N ALA A 7 -8.58 -24.97 32.12
CA ALA A 7 -8.42 -25.41 30.75
C ALA A 7 -9.13 -24.40 29.83
N SER A 8 -8.37 -23.59 29.11
CA SER A 8 -8.91 -22.63 28.14
C SER A 8 -8.66 -23.11 26.72
N ASP A 9 -9.70 -23.69 26.12
CA ASP A 9 -10.13 -23.49 24.74
C ASP A 9 -9.05 -23.41 23.64
N LEU A 10 -8.62 -24.58 23.15
CA LEU A 10 -7.95 -24.72 21.84
C LEU A 10 -9.01 -24.83 20.73
N THR A 11 -9.80 -23.78 20.52
CA THR A 11 -10.56 -23.66 19.27
C THR A 11 -9.65 -23.09 18.18
N PRO A 12 -9.46 -23.77 17.03
CA PRO A 12 -8.72 -23.19 15.92
C PRO A 12 -9.52 -22.01 15.37
N ARG A 13 -9.10 -20.78 15.72
CA ARG A 13 -9.63 -19.53 15.15
C ARG A 13 -9.54 -19.61 13.63
N ARG A 14 -10.66 -19.89 12.96
CA ARG A 14 -10.80 -19.75 11.51
C ARG A 14 -10.34 -18.36 11.12
N LYS A 15 -9.18 -18.25 10.45
CA LYS A 15 -8.68 -17.01 9.84
C LYS A 15 -9.80 -16.46 8.96
N SER A 16 -10.43 -15.38 9.40
CA SER A 16 -11.55 -14.77 8.70
C SER A 16 -11.07 -14.32 7.31
N ARG A 17 -11.80 -14.71 6.26
CA ARG A 17 -11.53 -14.32 4.87
C ARG A 17 -11.43 -12.80 4.67
N ARG A 18 -12.03 -12.01 5.57
CA ARG A 18 -11.95 -10.54 5.57
C ARG A 18 -10.52 -9.98 5.69
N GLY A 19 -9.61 -10.66 6.39
CA GLY A 19 -8.21 -10.21 6.46
C GLY A 19 -7.47 -10.33 5.13
N SER A 20 -7.94 -11.20 4.22
CA SER A 20 -7.35 -11.44 2.91
C SER A 20 -7.80 -10.40 1.87
N GLU A 21 -9.04 -9.91 1.93
CA GLU A 21 -9.54 -8.88 1.00
C GLU A 21 -8.87 -7.52 1.23
N ASN A 22 -8.70 -7.10 2.49
CA ASN A 22 -8.02 -5.83 2.77
C ASN A 22 -6.57 -5.81 2.28
N ARG A 23 -5.87 -6.95 2.31
CA ARG A 23 -4.51 -7.05 1.74
C ARG A 23 -4.50 -6.97 0.22
N ARG A 24 -5.55 -7.46 -0.46
CA ARG A 24 -5.68 -7.38 -1.91
C ARG A 24 -5.96 -5.95 -2.39
N MET A 25 -6.71 -5.18 -1.59
CA MET A 25 -7.04 -3.78 -1.91
C MET A 25 -5.87 -2.81 -1.72
N SER A 26 -4.88 -3.16 -0.88
CA SER A 26 -3.65 -2.37 -0.69
C SER A 26 -2.46 -3.06 -1.36
N ALA A 27 -2.44 -3.14 -2.69
CA ALA A 27 -1.26 -3.60 -3.40
C ALA A 27 -0.09 -2.64 -3.14
N GLN A 28 0.87 -3.08 -2.33
CA GLN A 28 2.10 -2.33 -2.07
C GLN A 28 3.13 -2.72 -3.13
N PHE A 29 3.63 -1.73 -3.86
CA PHE A 29 4.72 -1.92 -4.83
C PHE A 29 5.98 -1.24 -4.31
N THR A 30 7.11 -1.90 -4.48
CA THR A 30 8.43 -1.35 -4.14
C THR A 30 9.21 -1.14 -5.43
N MET A 31 9.51 0.12 -5.76
CA MET A 31 10.31 0.47 -6.93
C MET A 31 11.76 0.71 -6.50
N ARG A 32 12.71 -0.01 -7.12
CA ARG A 32 14.14 0.23 -6.91
C ARG A 32 14.59 1.33 -7.85
N MET A 33 15.27 2.34 -7.30
CA MET A 33 15.82 3.46 -8.05
C MET A 33 17.08 3.98 -7.35
N THR A 34 17.91 4.73 -8.08
CA THR A 34 19.10 5.37 -7.49
C THR A 34 18.69 6.51 -6.56
N ALA A 35 19.55 6.85 -5.61
CA ALA A 35 19.31 7.98 -4.69
C ALA A 35 19.13 9.31 -5.44
N GLN A 36 19.89 9.52 -6.53
CA GLN A 36 19.76 10.69 -7.39
C GLN A 36 18.40 10.76 -8.08
N ALA A 37 17.91 9.64 -8.63
CA ALA A 37 16.59 9.59 -9.25
C ALA A 37 15.47 9.89 -8.25
N ARG A 38 15.59 9.35 -7.03
CA ARG A 38 14.65 9.65 -5.94
C ARG A 38 14.65 11.13 -5.58
N ALA A 39 15.83 11.75 -5.43
CA ALA A 39 15.93 13.16 -5.11
C ALA A 39 15.28 14.05 -6.17
N LYS A 40 15.47 13.73 -7.46
CA LYS A 40 14.80 14.43 -8.57
C LYS A 40 13.29 14.28 -8.53
N LEU A 41 12.77 13.11 -8.16
CA LEU A 41 11.32 12.91 -7.99
C LEU A 41 10.76 13.69 -6.81
N ASP A 42 11.48 13.73 -5.69
CA ASP A 42 11.08 14.51 -4.52
C ASP A 42 11.08 16.03 -4.83
N GLU A 43 12.06 16.51 -5.59
CA GLU A 43 12.12 17.90 -6.07
C GLU A 43 10.96 18.21 -7.04
N ALA A 44 10.72 17.34 -8.01
CA ALA A 44 9.60 17.47 -8.95
C ALA A 44 8.24 17.43 -8.25
N ALA A 45 8.09 16.63 -7.19
CA ALA A 45 6.88 16.59 -6.40
C ALA A 45 6.64 17.93 -5.70
N ARG A 46 7.67 18.51 -5.08
CA ARG A 46 7.56 19.82 -4.42
C ARG A 46 7.25 20.95 -5.39
N SER A 47 7.90 20.98 -6.56
CA SER A 47 7.68 22.05 -7.54
C SER A 47 6.27 22.05 -8.11
N GLN A 48 5.63 20.89 -8.18
CA GLN A 48 4.24 20.72 -8.62
C GLN A 48 3.22 20.77 -7.46
N GLY A 49 3.66 21.01 -6.22
CA GLY A 49 2.79 21.12 -5.05
C GLY A 49 2.29 19.80 -4.47
N PHE A 50 2.89 18.66 -4.85
CA PHE A 50 2.58 17.36 -4.26
C PHE A 50 3.26 17.18 -2.90
N LYS A 51 2.59 16.44 -2.01
CA LYS A 51 3.08 16.13 -0.66
C LYS A 51 4.35 15.27 -0.67
N ASP A 52 4.44 14.32 -1.59
CA ASP A 52 5.53 13.36 -1.71
C ASP A 52 5.68 12.84 -3.14
N ALA A 53 6.85 12.26 -3.46
CA ALA A 53 7.09 11.61 -4.75
C ALA A 53 6.06 10.50 -5.05
N LYS A 54 5.53 9.85 -4.02
CA LYS A 54 4.48 8.82 -4.18
C LYS A 54 3.20 9.43 -4.75
N ALA A 55 2.72 10.56 -4.24
CA ALA A 55 1.53 11.23 -4.78
C ALA A 55 1.72 11.62 -6.24
N LEU A 56 2.88 12.18 -6.59
CA LEU A 56 3.23 12.51 -7.97
C LEU A 56 3.18 11.27 -8.89
N VAL A 57 3.84 10.18 -8.48
CA VAL A 57 3.88 8.93 -9.26
C VAL A 57 2.48 8.34 -9.43
N MET A 58 1.67 8.29 -8.37
CA MET A 58 0.31 7.76 -8.44
C MET A 58 -0.61 8.63 -9.30
N PHE A 59 -0.45 9.96 -9.25
CA PHE A 59 -1.16 10.89 -10.12
C PHE A 59 -0.83 10.59 -11.59
N ARG A 60 0.47 10.52 -11.92
CA ARG A 60 0.91 10.28 -13.30
C ARG A 60 0.47 8.92 -13.84
N LEU A 61 0.58 7.87 -13.03
CA LEU A 61 0.07 6.54 -13.39
C LEU A 61 -1.43 6.55 -13.67
N ARG A 62 -2.21 7.32 -12.91
CA ARG A 62 -3.65 7.47 -13.17
C ARG A 62 -3.91 8.20 -14.48
N GLU A 63 -3.18 9.27 -14.77
CA GLU A 63 -3.30 9.97 -16.07
C GLU A 63 -2.95 9.07 -17.24
N ASP A 64 -1.83 8.34 -17.16
CA ASP A 64 -1.37 7.45 -18.24
C ASP A 64 -2.33 6.26 -18.47
N LEU A 65 -2.97 5.75 -17.40
CA LEU A 65 -4.01 4.72 -17.53
C LEU A 65 -5.31 5.28 -18.09
N GLY A 66 -5.75 6.46 -17.65
CA GLY A 66 -6.96 7.09 -18.17
C GLY A 66 -6.85 7.51 -19.63
N THR A 67 -5.66 7.96 -20.06
CA THR A 67 -5.39 8.25 -21.47
C THR A 67 -5.30 7.00 -22.33
N ARG A 68 -4.82 5.87 -21.79
CA ARG A 68 -4.83 4.58 -22.52
C ARG A 68 -6.22 4.04 -22.80
N GLU A 69 -7.18 4.24 -21.89
CA GLU A 69 -8.57 3.81 -22.10
C GLU A 69 -9.33 4.69 -23.10
N LEU A 70 -8.87 5.93 -23.35
CA LEU A 70 -9.47 6.84 -24.33
C LEU A 70 -8.93 6.66 -25.76
N VAL A 71 -7.83 5.93 -25.93
CA VAL A 71 -7.16 5.72 -27.24
C VAL A 71 -7.28 4.26 -27.72
N SER A 72 -7.83 3.36 -26.91
CA SER A 72 -8.11 1.96 -27.27
C SER A 72 -9.58 1.79 -27.68
#